data_AF-A0A929E9R5-F1
#
_entry.id   AF-A0A929E9R5-F1
#
_cell.length_a   1.000
_cell.length_b   1.000
_cell.length_c   1.000
_cell.angle_alpha   90.00
_cell.angle_beta   90.00
_cell.angle_gamma   90.00
#
_symmetry.space_group_name_H-M   'P 1'
#
loop_
_entity.id
_entity.type
_entity.pdbx_description
1 polymer ?
#
loop_
_entity_poly.entity_id
_entity_poly.type
_entity_poly.pdbx_seq_one_letter_code
_entity_poly.pdbx_strand_id
1 'polypeptide(L)'
;MFKKSILYPLIISASAVSAVLADDAESQKFYDTELLITTLTADDQEALIAAQETSVEATQAAADAAAADAAAADAAAADAAAADAAAADDAAADAAAADDAAADAAAKAADASPEDPDLNATAAALQETADETDADALQVIADVTDADALQATAALTDTTALEATADLTDAAYLLEIADDAGEALTIIQDDIALTATLVGVLSDEQVFAMNRSLNNAADGKLLVNIDALDLQMVLDGNYNKQQINAFTQSFEQEARFQLKADKFTAKHEETGDDKFLDKADMMFRKGEMQKNKFLTKIDNFSLDDEVIHHGSKTKLIKGSAQASAKDSAKSSSKGVGKSNAKDSAKSNAKVTAKSNAKEVAKSNAKSVAKEKAKANSRDKIKSNNGRNS
;
A
#
# COMPACT_ATOMS: atom_id res chain seq x y z
N MET A 1 18.66 -9.56 -11.46
CA MET A 1 19.82 -8.65 -11.46
C MET A 1 19.57 -7.50 -12.43
N PHE A 2 18.83 -6.46 -12.01
CA PHE A 2 18.75 -5.20 -12.74
C PHE A 2 19.08 -4.08 -11.77
N LYS A 3 20.31 -3.56 -11.85
CA LYS A 3 20.72 -2.33 -11.17
C LYS A 3 20.09 -1.16 -11.93
N LYS A 4 18.88 -0.74 -11.55
CA LYS A 4 18.37 0.58 -11.95
C LYS A 4 18.90 1.61 -10.96
N SER A 5 20.12 2.08 -11.21
CA SER A 5 20.60 3.35 -10.69
C SER A 5 19.90 4.47 -11.46
N ILE A 6 18.71 4.87 -11.01
CA ILE A 6 18.14 6.17 -11.40
C ILE A 6 18.77 7.18 -10.45
N LEU A 7 19.93 7.70 -10.85
CA LEU A 7 20.45 8.96 -10.29
C LEU A 7 19.46 10.06 -10.69
N TYR A 8 18.59 10.47 -9.77
CA TYR A 8 18.01 11.80 -9.87
C TYR A 8 19.11 12.81 -9.56
N PRO A 9 19.45 13.74 -10.47
CA PRO A 9 20.30 14.85 -10.11
C PRO A 9 19.49 15.75 -9.19
N LEU A 10 19.69 15.60 -7.89
CA LEU A 10 19.30 16.60 -6.91
C LEU A 10 20.12 17.86 -7.25
N ILE A 11 19.50 18.78 -8.00
CA ILE A 11 20.05 20.10 -8.29
C ILE A 11 19.99 20.89 -6.99
N ILE A 12 20.95 20.64 -6.09
CA ILE A 12 21.29 21.59 -5.04
C ILE A 12 22.07 22.69 -5.74
N SER A 13 21.36 23.74 -6.17
CA SER A 13 21.98 25.02 -6.54
C SER A 13 22.60 25.63 -5.29
N ALA A 14 23.81 25.19 -4.97
CA ALA A 14 24.66 25.78 -3.95
C ALA A 14 25.18 27.12 -4.48
N SER A 15 24.42 28.18 -4.23
CA SER A 15 24.83 29.57 -4.45
C SER A 15 25.97 29.92 -3.50
N ALA A 16 27.20 29.76 -3.97
CA ALA A 16 28.39 30.29 -3.30
C ALA A 16 28.39 31.83 -3.42
N VAL A 17 27.85 32.51 -2.41
CA VAL A 17 27.90 33.98 -2.30
C VAL A 17 29.10 34.41 -1.46
N SER A 18 29.89 35.28 -2.07
CA SER A 18 31.11 35.97 -1.65
C SER A 18 31.17 36.51 -0.20
N ALA A 19 32.29 36.25 0.46
CA ALA A 19 32.57 36.57 1.87
C ALA A 19 33.08 38.01 2.16
N VAL A 20 32.64 39.05 1.44
CA VAL A 20 33.23 40.41 1.57
C VAL A 20 32.26 41.45 2.20
N LEU A 21 31.08 41.06 2.67
CA LEU A 21 30.12 41.95 3.36
C LEU A 21 29.57 41.35 4.67
N ALA A 22 30.43 40.71 5.46
CA ALA A 22 30.00 39.88 6.59
C ALA A 22 29.31 40.64 7.76
N ASP A 23 29.55 41.95 7.93
CA ASP A 23 29.03 42.70 9.09
C ASP A 23 27.63 43.29 8.85
N ASP A 24 27.33 43.78 7.63
CA ASP A 24 25.97 44.25 7.28
C ASP A 24 25.02 43.09 6.95
N ALA A 25 25.56 41.95 6.49
CA ALA A 25 24.77 40.74 6.24
C ALA A 25 24.10 40.21 7.51
N GLU A 26 24.61 40.53 8.70
CA GLU A 26 24.07 40.03 9.96
C GLU A 26 22.73 40.63 10.37
N SER A 27 22.53 41.92 10.06
CA SER A 27 21.27 42.60 10.33
C SER A 27 20.19 42.26 9.28
N GLN A 28 20.59 41.96 8.04
CA GLN A 28 19.68 41.65 6.94
C GLN A 28 19.01 40.28 7.08
N LYS A 29 19.64 39.30 7.75
CA LYS A 29 19.09 37.93 7.88
C LYS A 29 17.69 37.92 8.50
N PHE A 30 17.38 38.87 9.38
CA PHE A 30 16.09 38.89 10.06
C PHE A 30 14.97 39.53 9.23
N TYR A 31 15.30 40.32 8.21
CA TYR A 31 14.30 40.92 7.30
C TYR A 31 14.09 40.07 6.04
N ASP A 32 14.79 38.94 5.93
CA ASP A 32 14.71 38.08 4.77
C ASP A 32 13.42 37.24 4.82
N THR A 33 12.47 37.61 3.96
CA THR A 33 11.20 36.91 3.76
C THR A 33 11.42 35.48 3.23
N GLU A 34 12.41 35.27 2.35
CA GLU A 34 12.71 33.95 1.79
C GLU A 34 13.31 33.02 2.85
N LEU A 35 14.15 33.56 3.74
CA LEU A 35 14.67 32.80 4.89
C LEU A 35 13.53 32.35 5.81
N LEU A 36 12.55 33.24 6.04
CA LEU A 36 11.38 32.93 6.86
C LEU A 36 10.52 31.83 6.23
N ILE A 37 10.23 31.94 4.92
CA ILE A 37 9.50 30.91 4.15
C ILE A 37 10.24 29.57 4.24
N THR A 38 11.56 29.57 4.03
CA THR A 38 12.39 28.37 4.10
C THR A 38 12.33 27.73 5.49
N THR A 39 12.33 28.54 6.55
CA THR A 39 12.31 28.05 7.93
C THR A 39 10.94 27.47 8.30
N LEU A 40 9.85 28.14 7.91
CA LEU A 40 8.48 27.72 8.22
C LEU A 40 8.02 26.51 7.43
N THR A 41 8.53 26.32 6.20
CA THR A 41 8.16 25.20 5.33
C THR A 41 9.15 24.03 5.40
N ALA A 42 10.12 24.07 6.33
CA ALA A 42 11.17 23.05 6.39
C ALA A 42 10.63 21.65 6.73
N ASP A 43 9.67 21.55 7.66
CA ASP A 43 9.05 20.29 8.03
C ASP A 43 8.07 19.80 6.95
N ASP A 44 7.31 20.70 6.34
CA ASP A 44 6.46 20.37 5.19
C ASP A 44 7.26 19.89 3.97
N GLN A 45 8.43 20.48 3.71
CA GLN A 45 9.33 20.01 2.64
C GLN A 45 9.86 18.60 2.94
N GLU A 46 10.22 18.30 4.18
CA GLU A 46 10.62 16.95 4.59
C GLU A 46 9.45 15.96 4.45
N ALA A 47 8.25 16.36 4.88
CA ALA A 47 7.02 15.57 4.72
C ALA A 47 6.66 15.34 3.25
N LEU A 48 6.84 16.36 2.39
CA LEU A 48 6.62 16.28 0.96
C LEU A 48 7.55 15.25 0.31
N ILE A 49 8.84 15.29 0.64
CA ILE A 49 9.83 14.33 0.14
C ILE A 49 9.45 12.91 0.58
N ALA A 50 9.14 12.69 1.86
CA ALA A 50 8.76 11.39 2.38
C ALA A 50 7.46 10.85 1.73
N ALA A 51 6.48 11.73 1.50
CA ALA A 51 5.23 11.38 0.82
C ALA A 51 5.46 11.05 -0.67
N GLN A 52 6.37 11.76 -1.35
CA GLN A 52 6.76 11.48 -2.73
C GLN A 52 7.45 10.11 -2.85
N GLU A 53 8.40 9.83 -1.96
CA GLU A 53 9.07 8.52 -1.89
C GLU A 53 8.05 7.40 -1.66
N THR A 54 7.12 7.58 -0.71
CA THR A 54 6.06 6.60 -0.43
C THR A 54 5.14 6.39 -1.62
N SER A 55 4.73 7.45 -2.32
CA SER A 55 3.87 7.38 -3.51
C SER A 55 4.57 6.65 -4.67
N VAL A 56 5.86 6.91 -4.89
CA VAL A 56 6.68 6.20 -5.89
C VAL A 56 6.82 4.72 -5.53
N GLU A 57 7.12 4.39 -4.27
CA GLU A 57 7.20 2.99 -3.82
C GLU A 57 5.87 2.25 -3.96
N ALA A 58 4.74 2.88 -3.60
CA ALA A 58 3.40 2.30 -3.75
C ALA A 58 3.05 2.05 -5.22
N THR A 59 3.33 3.02 -6.10
CA THR A 59 3.09 2.90 -7.54
C THR A 59 3.95 1.80 -8.15
N GLN A 60 5.23 1.72 -7.77
CA GLN A 60 6.12 0.65 -8.23
C GLN A 60 5.65 -0.73 -7.73
N ALA A 61 5.22 -0.83 -6.48
CA ALA A 61 4.69 -2.08 -5.93
C ALA A 61 3.40 -2.52 -6.63
N ALA A 62 2.50 -1.57 -6.95
CA ALA A 62 1.29 -1.85 -7.73
C ALA A 62 1.63 -2.35 -9.14
N ALA A 63 2.62 -1.72 -9.79
CA ALA A 63 3.07 -2.14 -11.12
C ALA A 63 3.74 -3.53 -11.10
N ASP A 64 4.56 -3.82 -10.09
CA ASP A 64 5.21 -5.13 -9.91
C ASP A 64 4.18 -6.23 -9.62
N ALA A 65 3.14 -5.93 -8.82
CA ALA A 65 2.02 -6.83 -8.57
C ALA A 65 1.25 -7.13 -9.86
N ALA A 66 0.84 -6.10 -10.60
CA ALA A 66 0.15 -6.26 -11.88
C ALA A 66 0.98 -7.06 -12.91
N ALA A 67 2.30 -6.86 -12.93
CA ALA A 67 3.19 -7.65 -13.80
C ALA A 67 3.30 -9.12 -13.36
N ALA A 68 3.27 -9.40 -12.05
CA ALA A 68 3.25 -10.76 -11.52
C ALA A 68 1.94 -11.47 -11.85
N ASP A 69 0.81 -10.77 -11.74
CA ASP A 69 -0.52 -11.30 -12.08
C ASP A 69 -0.60 -11.63 -13.59
N ALA A 70 -0.11 -10.73 -14.44
CA ALA A 70 -0.02 -10.99 -15.88
C ALA A 70 0.86 -12.21 -16.20
N ALA A 71 2.01 -12.35 -15.54
CA ALA A 71 2.90 -13.50 -15.73
C ALA A 71 2.27 -14.82 -15.24
N ALA A 72 1.47 -14.77 -14.17
CA ALA A 72 0.74 -15.93 -13.66
C ALA A 72 -0.38 -16.35 -14.63
N ALA A 73 -1.11 -15.38 -15.20
CA ALA A 73 -2.13 -15.64 -16.22
C ALA A 73 -1.52 -16.26 -17.50
N ASP A 74 -0.39 -15.74 -17.97
CA ASP A 74 0.33 -16.30 -19.12
C ASP A 74 0.80 -17.74 -18.85
N ALA A 75 1.29 -18.03 -17.63
CA ALA A 75 1.69 -19.37 -17.24
C ALA A 75 0.49 -20.33 -17.19
N ALA A 76 -0.64 -19.90 -16.62
CA ALA A 76 -1.87 -20.69 -16.59
C ALA A 76 -2.40 -20.99 -17.99
N ALA A 77 -2.35 -20.02 -18.91
CA ALA A 77 -2.72 -20.22 -20.30
C ALA A 77 -1.79 -21.21 -21.02
N ALA A 78 -0.48 -21.15 -20.74
CA ALA A 78 0.49 -22.11 -21.29
C ALA A 78 0.27 -23.54 -20.77
N ASP A 79 -0.02 -23.70 -19.47
CA ASP A 79 -0.33 -25.00 -18.86
C ASP A 79 -1.64 -25.58 -19.43
N ALA A 80 -2.66 -24.75 -19.64
CA ALA A 80 -3.90 -25.15 -20.29
C ALA A 80 -3.65 -25.63 -21.74
N ALA A 81 -2.89 -24.87 -22.52
CA ALA A 81 -2.53 -25.25 -23.89
C ALA A 81 -1.71 -26.55 -23.95
N ALA A 82 -0.83 -26.79 -22.96
CA ALA A 82 -0.08 -28.03 -22.85
C ALA A 82 -0.98 -29.24 -22.49
N ALA A 83 -1.99 -29.03 -21.64
CA ALA A 83 -2.98 -30.06 -21.30
C ALA A 83 -3.85 -30.43 -22.53
N ASP A 84 -4.30 -29.44 -23.29
CA ASP A 84 -5.07 -29.65 -24.53
C ASP A 84 -4.23 -30.41 -25.57
N ALA A 85 -2.95 -30.07 -25.72
CA ALA A 85 -2.03 -30.78 -26.61
C ALA A 85 -1.83 -32.25 -26.18
N ALA A 86 -1.65 -32.50 -24.89
CA ALA A 86 -1.52 -33.87 -24.36
C ALA A 86 -2.80 -34.70 -24.59
N ALA A 87 -3.98 -34.10 -24.37
CA ALA A 87 -5.26 -34.75 -24.65
C ALA A 87 -5.44 -35.08 -26.14
N ALA A 88 -4.97 -34.20 -27.04
CA ALA A 88 -4.99 -34.46 -28.48
C ALA A 88 -4.03 -35.60 -28.89
N ASP A 89 -2.84 -35.66 -28.28
CA ASP A 89 -1.88 -36.74 -28.51
C ASP A 89 -2.41 -38.10 -28.02
N ASP A 90 -3.04 -38.13 -26.85
CA ASP A 90 -3.68 -39.34 -26.30
C ASP A 90 -4.82 -39.82 -27.21
N ALA A 91 -5.69 -38.91 -27.68
CA ALA A 91 -6.76 -39.24 -28.62
C ALA A 91 -6.24 -39.76 -29.97
N ALA A 92 -5.13 -39.21 -30.47
CA ALA A 92 -4.49 -39.69 -31.68
C ALA A 92 -3.85 -41.09 -31.51
N ALA A 93 -3.28 -41.37 -30.33
CA ALA A 93 -2.73 -42.69 -30.00
C ALA A 93 -3.83 -43.75 -29.90
N ASP A 94 -4.96 -43.42 -29.27
CA ASP A 94 -6.12 -44.31 -29.19
C ASP A 94 -6.72 -44.61 -30.58
N ALA A 95 -6.80 -43.61 -31.45
CA ALA A 95 -7.24 -43.78 -32.84
C ALA A 95 -6.30 -44.70 -33.63
N ALA A 96 -4.97 -44.52 -33.50
CA ALA A 96 -4.00 -45.38 -34.17
C ALA A 96 -4.06 -46.83 -33.67
N ALA A 97 -4.25 -47.04 -32.36
CA ALA A 97 -4.41 -48.38 -31.79
C ALA A 97 -5.69 -49.08 -32.29
N ALA A 98 -6.77 -48.33 -32.51
CA ALA A 98 -8.00 -48.85 -33.11
C ALA A 98 -7.79 -49.27 -34.57
N ASP A 99 -7.07 -48.47 -35.36
CA ASP A 99 -6.73 -48.79 -36.76
C ASP A 99 -5.85 -50.05 -36.87
N ASP A 100 -4.83 -50.18 -36.01
CA ASP A 100 -3.96 -51.37 -35.96
C ASP A 100 -4.75 -52.64 -35.59
N ALA A 101 -5.67 -52.53 -34.63
CA ALA A 101 -6.54 -53.65 -34.24
C ALA A 101 -7.48 -54.08 -35.39
N ALA A 102 -8.03 -53.11 -36.13
CA ALA A 102 -8.86 -53.36 -37.30
C ALA A 102 -8.05 -54.03 -38.44
N ALA A 103 -6.81 -53.59 -38.67
CA ALA A 103 -5.92 -54.20 -39.66
C ALA A 103 -5.55 -55.65 -39.32
N ASP A 104 -5.23 -55.93 -38.06
CA ASP A 104 -4.95 -57.29 -37.58
C ASP A 104 -6.17 -58.22 -37.72
N ALA A 105 -7.37 -57.70 -37.44
CA ALA A 105 -8.61 -58.45 -37.63
C ALA A 105 -8.85 -58.79 -39.11
N ALA A 106 -8.62 -57.83 -40.02
CA ALA A 106 -8.75 -58.03 -41.45
C ALA A 106 -7.72 -59.04 -41.99
N ALA A 107 -6.48 -58.99 -41.52
CA ALA A 107 -5.43 -59.94 -41.89
C ALA A 107 -5.77 -61.38 -41.47
N LYS A 108 -6.25 -61.57 -40.22
CA LYS A 108 -6.71 -62.88 -39.74
C LYS A 108 -7.88 -63.43 -40.54
N ALA A 109 -8.82 -62.57 -40.96
CA ALA A 109 -9.93 -62.98 -41.81
C ALA A 109 -9.48 -63.43 -43.21
N ALA A 110 -8.43 -62.81 -43.76
CA ALA A 110 -7.91 -63.13 -45.09
C ALA A 110 -7.16 -64.47 -45.16
N ASP A 111 -6.49 -64.89 -44.08
CA ASP A 111 -5.74 -66.15 -44.00
C ASP A 111 -6.63 -67.38 -43.73
N ALA A 112 -7.90 -67.17 -43.33
CA ALA A 112 -8.81 -68.25 -43.05
C ALA A 112 -9.34 -68.89 -44.35
N SER A 113 -9.34 -70.23 -44.41
CA SER A 113 -9.76 -70.99 -45.60
C SER A 113 -11.27 -70.86 -45.84
N PRO A 114 -11.75 -70.54 -47.06
CA PRO A 114 -13.17 -70.27 -47.33
C PRO A 114 -14.11 -71.46 -47.09
N GLU A 115 -13.59 -72.66 -46.83
CA GLU A 115 -14.37 -73.86 -46.45
C GLU A 115 -14.39 -74.12 -44.94
N ASP A 116 -13.75 -73.27 -44.12
CA ASP A 116 -13.72 -73.41 -42.67
C ASP A 116 -15.08 -73.00 -42.06
N PRO A 117 -15.83 -73.91 -41.42
CA PRO A 117 -17.09 -73.55 -40.76
C PRO A 117 -16.92 -72.52 -39.64
N ASP A 118 -15.70 -72.36 -39.09
CA ASP A 118 -15.40 -71.29 -38.11
C ASP A 118 -15.35 -69.90 -38.75
N LEU A 119 -15.21 -69.77 -40.07
CA LEU A 119 -15.19 -68.47 -40.75
C LEU A 119 -16.56 -67.79 -40.71
N ASN A 120 -17.66 -68.55 -40.82
CA ASN A 120 -19.01 -68.00 -40.66
C ASN A 120 -19.30 -67.62 -39.21
N ALA A 121 -18.78 -68.38 -38.24
CA ALA A 121 -18.88 -68.01 -36.82
C ALA A 121 -18.04 -66.78 -36.49
N THR A 122 -16.85 -66.66 -37.09
CA THR A 122 -15.94 -65.51 -36.91
C THR A 122 -16.47 -64.27 -37.62
N ALA A 123 -17.05 -64.42 -38.82
CA ALA A 123 -17.72 -63.31 -39.52
C ALA A 123 -18.99 -62.87 -38.80
N ALA A 124 -19.76 -63.80 -38.23
CA ALA A 124 -20.91 -63.46 -37.39
C ALA A 124 -20.48 -62.79 -36.08
N ALA A 125 -19.39 -63.23 -35.45
CA ALA A 125 -18.84 -62.60 -34.25
C ALA A 125 -18.20 -61.24 -34.55
N LEU A 126 -17.57 -61.06 -35.71
CA LEU A 126 -17.06 -59.75 -36.16
C LEU A 126 -18.19 -58.81 -36.55
N GLN A 127 -19.26 -59.31 -37.17
CA GLN A 127 -20.47 -58.52 -37.44
C GLN A 127 -21.17 -58.16 -36.13
N GLU A 128 -21.29 -59.08 -35.17
CA GLU A 128 -21.84 -58.82 -33.83
C GLU A 128 -20.94 -57.86 -33.04
N THR A 129 -19.61 -57.94 -33.18
CA THR A 129 -18.69 -56.97 -32.57
C THR A 129 -18.79 -55.62 -33.27
N ALA A 130 -18.96 -55.56 -34.59
CA ALA A 130 -19.14 -54.32 -35.34
C ALA A 130 -20.50 -53.66 -35.05
N ASP A 131 -21.55 -54.47 -34.88
CA ASP A 131 -22.90 -54.06 -34.51
C ASP A 131 -23.02 -53.81 -32.99
N GLU A 132 -22.16 -54.35 -32.11
CA GLU A 132 -22.05 -53.97 -30.68
C GLU A 132 -21.12 -52.76 -30.47
N THR A 133 -20.12 -52.59 -31.34
CA THR A 133 -19.39 -51.33 -31.54
C THR A 133 -20.22 -50.39 -32.43
N ASP A 134 -21.54 -50.57 -32.43
CA ASP A 134 -22.49 -49.65 -33.05
C ASP A 134 -22.25 -48.24 -32.53
N ALA A 135 -22.72 -47.28 -33.32
CA ALA A 135 -22.69 -45.87 -33.03
C ALA A 135 -23.11 -45.53 -31.58
N ASP A 136 -23.94 -46.35 -30.92
CA ASP A 136 -24.35 -46.18 -29.53
C ASP A 136 -23.22 -46.43 -28.50
N ALA A 137 -22.28 -47.35 -28.73
CA ALA A 137 -21.14 -47.57 -27.82
C ALA A 137 -20.07 -46.47 -27.98
N LEU A 138 -19.85 -46.02 -29.22
CA LEU A 138 -19.01 -44.85 -29.51
C LEU A 138 -19.68 -43.55 -29.04
N GLN A 139 -21.00 -43.44 -29.13
CA GLN A 139 -21.78 -42.34 -28.56
C GLN A 139 -21.76 -42.39 -27.04
N VAL A 140 -21.81 -43.56 -26.40
CA VAL A 140 -21.65 -43.70 -24.94
C VAL A 140 -20.22 -43.38 -24.51
N ILE A 141 -19.18 -43.69 -25.28
CA ILE A 141 -17.80 -43.25 -24.95
C ILE A 141 -17.66 -41.74 -25.16
N ALA A 142 -18.29 -41.16 -26.19
CA ALA A 142 -18.34 -39.71 -26.39
C ALA A 142 -19.16 -38.99 -25.31
N ASP A 143 -20.25 -39.61 -24.83
CA ASP A 143 -21.15 -39.10 -23.78
C ASP A 143 -20.61 -39.42 -22.36
N VAL A 144 -19.75 -40.44 -22.17
CA VAL A 144 -19.07 -40.75 -20.88
C VAL A 144 -17.74 -40.01 -20.75
N THR A 145 -17.10 -39.69 -21.88
CA THR A 145 -16.17 -38.55 -21.99
C THR A 145 -16.98 -37.27 -22.02
N ASP A 146 -17.97 -37.20 -21.13
CA ASP A 146 -18.98 -36.18 -21.07
C ASP A 146 -18.24 -34.86 -20.94
N ALA A 147 -18.39 -34.01 -21.96
CA ALA A 147 -17.97 -32.64 -21.89
C ALA A 147 -18.48 -32.01 -20.59
N ASP A 148 -19.64 -32.44 -20.09
CA ASP A 148 -20.21 -32.02 -18.81
C ASP A 148 -19.43 -32.49 -17.57
N ALA A 149 -18.78 -33.66 -17.57
CA ALA A 149 -17.97 -34.15 -16.46
C ALA A 149 -16.57 -33.52 -16.43
N LEU A 150 -15.97 -33.31 -17.61
CA LEU A 150 -14.74 -32.52 -17.78
C LEU A 150 -14.99 -31.03 -17.48
N GLN A 151 -16.12 -30.49 -17.92
CA GLN A 151 -16.57 -29.12 -17.63
C GLN A 151 -16.99 -28.97 -16.16
N ALA A 152 -17.55 -29.99 -15.52
CA ALA A 152 -17.81 -29.98 -14.08
C ALA A 152 -16.52 -30.08 -13.26
N THR A 153 -15.49 -30.79 -13.73
CA THR A 153 -14.17 -30.84 -13.06
C THR A 153 -13.37 -29.55 -13.29
N ALA A 154 -13.48 -28.94 -14.47
CA ALA A 154 -12.97 -27.60 -14.75
C ALA A 154 -13.74 -26.52 -13.96
N ALA A 155 -15.03 -26.69 -13.72
CA ALA A 155 -15.84 -25.81 -12.86
C ALA A 155 -15.61 -26.05 -11.36
N LEU A 156 -15.26 -27.27 -10.92
CA LEU A 156 -14.87 -27.57 -9.54
C LEU A 156 -13.46 -27.10 -9.21
N THR A 157 -12.60 -27.02 -10.22
CA THR A 157 -11.34 -26.28 -10.18
C THR A 157 -11.72 -24.81 -10.34
N ASP A 158 -12.35 -24.28 -9.29
CA ASP A 158 -12.94 -22.94 -9.20
C ASP A 158 -11.85 -21.87 -9.36
N THR A 159 -11.43 -21.72 -10.61
CA THR A 159 -10.57 -20.68 -11.15
C THR A 159 -11.20 -19.34 -10.86
N THR A 160 -12.53 -19.24 -10.89
CA THR A 160 -13.27 -18.08 -10.43
C THR A 160 -13.09 -17.76 -8.94
N ALA A 161 -13.04 -18.73 -8.02
CA ALA A 161 -12.78 -18.44 -6.61
C ALA A 161 -11.30 -18.16 -6.32
N LEU A 162 -10.36 -18.77 -7.07
CA LEU A 162 -8.93 -18.46 -6.93
C LEU A 162 -8.54 -17.13 -7.60
N GLU A 163 -9.07 -16.82 -8.78
CA GLU A 163 -8.99 -15.51 -9.45
C GLU A 163 -9.69 -14.44 -8.61
N ALA A 164 -10.89 -14.68 -8.08
CA ALA A 164 -11.56 -13.72 -7.21
C ALA A 164 -10.88 -13.51 -5.84
N THR A 165 -9.94 -14.38 -5.43
CA THR A 165 -9.14 -14.16 -4.21
C THR A 165 -7.78 -13.52 -4.53
N ALA A 166 -7.25 -13.71 -5.74
CA ALA A 166 -6.02 -13.07 -6.22
C ALA A 166 -6.27 -11.64 -6.76
N ASP A 167 -7.33 -11.44 -7.52
CA ASP A 167 -7.65 -10.19 -8.22
C ASP A 167 -8.14 -9.06 -7.29
N LEU A 168 -8.53 -9.38 -6.06
CA LEU A 168 -9.36 -8.49 -5.25
C LEU A 168 -8.67 -7.78 -4.09
N THR A 169 -7.38 -8.01 -3.82
CA THR A 169 -6.82 -7.54 -2.54
C THR A 169 -5.53 -6.73 -2.56
N ASP A 170 -4.62 -6.91 -3.51
CA ASP A 170 -3.31 -6.25 -3.43
C ASP A 170 -3.15 -5.08 -4.40
N ALA A 171 -3.44 -5.26 -5.70
CA ALA A 171 -3.22 -4.19 -6.69
C ALA A 171 -4.20 -3.01 -6.52
N ALA A 172 -5.49 -3.28 -6.35
CA ALA A 172 -6.50 -2.23 -6.14
C ALA A 172 -6.27 -1.45 -4.84
N TYR A 173 -5.88 -2.15 -3.77
CA TYR A 173 -5.55 -1.53 -2.49
C TYR A 173 -4.27 -0.69 -2.57
N LEU A 174 -3.25 -1.15 -3.30
CA LEU A 174 -2.04 -0.35 -3.54
C LEU A 174 -2.34 0.90 -4.38
N LEU A 175 -3.28 0.82 -5.32
CA LEU A 175 -3.75 1.97 -6.09
C LEU A 175 -4.46 2.99 -5.20
N GLU A 176 -5.34 2.54 -4.29
CA GLU A 176 -5.99 3.40 -3.30
C GLU A 176 -4.97 4.09 -2.38
N ILE A 177 -3.93 3.37 -1.93
CA ILE A 177 -2.82 3.97 -1.16
C ILE A 177 -2.08 5.03 -1.98
N ALA A 178 -1.87 4.79 -3.28
CA ALA A 178 -1.19 5.74 -4.16
C ALA A 178 -2.03 7.01 -4.38
N ASP A 179 -3.36 6.87 -4.54
CA ASP A 179 -4.31 7.98 -4.65
C ASP A 179 -4.36 8.80 -3.35
N ASP A 180 -4.47 8.15 -2.19
CA ASP A 180 -4.41 8.78 -0.87
C ASP A 180 -3.09 9.55 -0.66
N ALA A 181 -1.97 8.99 -1.13
CA ALA A 181 -0.68 9.65 -1.10
C ALA A 181 -0.64 10.88 -2.03
N GLY A 182 -1.27 10.79 -3.21
CA GLY A 182 -1.43 11.91 -4.14
C GLY A 182 -2.24 13.08 -3.56
N GLU A 183 -3.34 12.78 -2.86
CA GLU A 183 -4.13 13.80 -2.16
C GLU A 183 -3.31 14.46 -1.04
N ALA A 184 -2.60 13.66 -0.23
CA ALA A 184 -1.74 14.18 0.83
C ALA A 184 -0.62 15.10 0.29
N LEU A 185 0.00 14.72 -0.84
CA LEU A 185 1.00 15.55 -1.52
C LEU A 185 0.44 16.89 -1.96
N THR A 186 -0.77 16.89 -2.52
CA THR A 186 -1.44 18.13 -2.95
C THR A 186 -1.70 19.05 -1.77
N ILE A 187 -2.18 18.50 -0.64
CA ILE A 187 -2.42 19.27 0.58
C ILE A 187 -1.14 19.93 1.10
N ILE A 188 -0.02 19.19 1.14
CA ILE A 188 1.28 19.74 1.61
C ILE A 188 1.77 20.84 0.66
N GLN A 189 1.66 20.64 -0.65
CA GLN A 189 2.05 21.65 -1.64
C GLN A 189 1.20 22.93 -1.53
N ASP A 190 -0.10 22.78 -1.34
CA ASP A 190 -1.02 23.89 -1.13
C ASP A 190 -0.69 24.66 0.15
N ASP A 191 -0.34 23.97 1.25
CA ASP A 191 0.05 24.62 2.50
C ASP A 191 1.37 25.39 2.37
N ILE A 192 2.40 24.80 1.74
CA ILE A 192 3.67 25.49 1.44
C ILE A 192 3.43 26.77 0.63
N ALA A 193 2.58 26.69 -0.41
CA ALA A 193 2.25 27.84 -1.26
C ALA A 193 1.45 28.91 -0.51
N LEU A 194 0.52 28.49 0.35
CA LEU A 194 -0.26 29.40 1.19
C LEU A 194 0.64 30.09 2.23
N THR A 195 1.53 29.35 2.90
CA THR A 195 2.52 29.87 3.83
C THR A 195 3.41 30.93 3.16
N ALA A 196 3.91 30.67 1.94
CA ALA A 196 4.67 31.67 1.18
C ALA A 196 3.86 32.95 0.90
N THR A 197 2.58 32.80 0.54
CA THR A 197 1.67 33.92 0.30
C THR A 197 1.43 34.74 1.58
N LEU A 198 1.20 34.07 2.72
CA LEU A 198 0.95 34.71 4.01
C LEU A 198 2.19 35.42 4.55
N VAL A 199 3.37 34.82 4.39
CA VAL A 199 4.64 35.46 4.77
C VAL A 199 4.89 36.72 3.94
N GLY A 200 4.50 36.73 2.65
CA GLY A 200 4.59 37.90 1.78
C GLY A 200 3.69 39.08 2.18
N VAL A 201 2.68 38.89 3.04
CA VAL A 201 1.81 39.97 3.53
C VAL A 201 2.12 40.41 4.96
N LEU A 202 3.06 39.76 5.65
CA LEU A 202 3.54 40.20 6.96
C LEU A 202 4.28 41.54 6.83
N SER A 203 4.15 42.40 7.84
CA SER A 203 4.95 43.62 7.89
C SER A 203 6.43 43.33 8.19
N ASP A 204 7.34 44.21 7.79
CA ASP A 204 8.79 44.06 8.04
C ASP A 204 9.11 43.82 9.53
N GLU A 205 8.35 44.46 10.44
CA GLU A 205 8.52 44.26 11.88
C GLU A 205 8.07 42.86 12.33
N GLN A 206 7.00 42.32 11.74
CA GLN A 206 6.53 40.97 12.01
C GLN A 206 7.51 39.93 11.45
N VAL A 207 7.98 40.10 10.21
CA VAL A 207 9.03 39.25 9.59
C VAL A 207 10.27 39.24 10.47
N PHE A 208 10.74 40.41 10.90
CA PHE A 208 11.90 40.54 11.79
C PHE A 208 11.68 39.83 13.14
N ALA A 209 10.53 40.04 13.78
CA ALA A 209 10.21 39.41 15.05
C ALA A 209 10.16 37.88 14.91
N MET A 210 9.56 37.38 13.84
CA MET A 210 9.39 35.95 13.61
C MET A 210 10.72 35.26 13.30
N ASN A 211 11.50 35.78 12.35
CA ASN A 211 12.86 35.30 12.05
C ASN A 211 13.75 35.30 13.31
N ARG A 212 13.69 36.36 14.11
CA ARG A 212 14.46 36.44 15.36
C ARG A 212 14.03 35.41 16.38
N SER A 213 12.72 35.18 16.51
CA SER A 213 12.19 34.20 17.46
C SER A 213 12.53 32.77 17.03
N LEU A 214 12.36 32.43 15.75
CA LEU A 214 12.60 31.11 15.18
C LEU A 214 14.08 30.71 15.18
N ASN A 215 15.01 31.67 15.08
CA ASN A 215 16.43 31.36 15.22
C ASN A 215 16.77 30.70 16.57
N ASN A 216 16.07 31.03 17.66
CA ASN A 216 16.30 30.34 18.94
C ASN A 216 15.83 28.88 18.89
N ALA A 217 14.76 28.60 18.16
CA ALA A 217 14.27 27.24 17.96
C ALA A 217 15.22 26.42 17.07
N ALA A 218 15.70 27.02 15.99
CA ALA A 218 16.69 26.42 15.09
C ALA A 218 17.99 26.07 15.82
N ASP A 219 18.51 26.97 16.66
CA ASP A 219 19.68 26.71 17.52
C ASP A 219 19.44 25.53 18.49
N GLY A 220 18.20 25.41 18.97
CA GLY A 220 17.74 24.28 19.79
C GLY A 220 17.55 22.98 19.03
N LYS A 221 17.73 22.97 17.69
CA LYS A 221 17.35 21.88 16.79
C LYS A 221 15.91 21.42 16.99
N LEU A 222 15.02 22.37 17.25
CA LEU A 222 13.60 22.13 17.40
C LEU A 222 12.94 22.44 16.07
N LEU A 223 12.27 21.44 15.50
CA LEU A 223 11.36 21.64 14.39
C LEU A 223 10.08 22.23 14.97
N VAL A 224 9.79 23.47 14.59
CA VAL A 224 8.60 24.19 15.04
C VAL A 224 7.60 24.13 13.90
N ASN A 225 6.49 23.42 14.13
CA ASN A 225 5.42 23.32 13.15
C ASN A 225 4.49 24.53 13.32
N ILE A 226 4.63 25.52 12.43
CA ILE A 226 3.74 26.69 12.33
C ILE A 226 3.17 26.65 10.92
N ASP A 227 1.89 26.30 10.80
CA ASP A 227 1.22 26.16 9.51
C ASP A 227 0.65 27.50 9.00
N ALA A 228 0.04 27.46 7.82
CA ALA A 228 -0.60 28.64 7.25
C ALA A 228 -1.74 29.20 8.13
N LEU A 229 -2.48 28.35 8.85
CA LEU A 229 -3.57 28.80 9.73
C LEU A 229 -3.02 29.58 10.93
N ASP A 230 -1.93 29.11 11.50
CA ASP A 230 -1.22 29.75 12.59
C ASP A 230 -0.66 31.12 12.16
N LEU A 231 -0.12 31.24 10.95
CA LEU A 231 0.29 32.54 10.37
C LEU A 231 -0.89 33.49 10.15
N GLN A 232 -2.03 32.98 9.73
CA GLN A 232 -3.24 33.78 9.60
C GLN A 232 -3.66 34.39 10.94
N MET A 233 -3.45 33.70 12.07
CA MET A 233 -3.70 34.28 13.40
C MET A 233 -2.82 35.49 13.71
N VAL A 234 -1.56 35.47 13.26
CA VAL A 234 -0.61 36.59 13.43
C VAL A 234 -1.08 37.81 12.63
N LEU A 235 -1.56 37.59 11.40
CA LEU A 235 -2.08 38.63 10.51
C LEU A 235 -3.41 39.21 11.03
N ASP A 236 -4.38 38.35 11.34
CA ASP A 236 -5.71 38.74 11.82
C ASP A 236 -5.64 39.47 13.17
N GLY A 237 -4.74 39.02 14.04
CA GLY A 237 -4.48 39.64 15.34
C GLY A 237 -3.59 40.87 15.28
N ASN A 238 -3.01 41.19 14.11
CA ASN A 238 -1.99 42.21 13.93
C ASN A 238 -0.93 42.17 15.04
N TYR A 239 -0.37 40.97 15.28
CA TYR A 239 0.48 40.75 16.45
C TYR A 239 1.72 41.64 16.43
N ASN A 240 1.97 42.30 17.56
CA ASN A 240 3.19 43.05 17.80
C ASN A 240 4.36 42.11 18.15
N LYS A 241 5.56 42.67 18.26
CA LYS A 241 6.79 41.92 18.58
C LYS A 241 6.70 41.07 19.85
N GLN A 242 6.03 41.55 20.91
CA GLN A 242 5.90 40.77 22.15
C GLN A 242 4.96 39.59 21.98
N GLN A 243 3.87 39.79 21.24
CA GLN A 243 2.90 38.75 20.90
C GLN A 243 3.51 37.69 19.99
N ILE A 244 4.27 38.08 18.95
CA ILE A 244 5.00 37.14 18.08
C ILE A 244 6.01 36.32 18.90
N ASN A 245 6.76 36.95 19.80
CA ASN A 245 7.69 36.20 20.66
C ASN A 245 6.96 35.18 21.55
N ALA A 246 5.80 35.55 22.12
CA ALA A 246 5.00 34.62 22.92
C ALA A 246 4.38 33.52 22.06
N PHE A 247 3.96 33.85 20.84
CA PHE A 247 3.45 32.93 19.83
C PHE A 247 4.49 31.89 19.48
N THR A 248 5.67 32.29 19.01
CA THR A 248 6.75 31.33 18.66
C THR A 248 7.19 30.50 19.86
N GLN A 249 7.29 31.10 21.06
CA GLN A 249 7.58 30.35 22.29
C GLN A 249 6.53 29.26 22.59
N SER A 250 5.27 29.48 22.22
CA SER A 250 4.20 28.49 22.40
C SER A 250 4.50 27.20 21.63
N PHE A 251 4.89 27.33 20.36
CA PHE A 251 5.26 26.21 19.49
C PHE A 251 6.62 25.61 19.84
N GLU A 252 7.58 26.42 20.27
CA GLU A 252 8.86 25.89 20.78
C GLU A 252 8.66 24.97 21.99
N GLN A 253 7.77 25.34 22.92
CA GLN A 253 7.48 24.49 24.06
C GLN A 253 6.76 23.21 23.62
N GLU A 254 5.78 23.32 22.72
CA GLU A 254 5.10 22.18 22.12
C GLU A 254 6.11 21.20 21.47
N ALA A 255 6.97 21.70 20.59
CA ALA A 255 8.02 20.92 19.91
C ALA A 255 8.97 20.22 20.90
N ARG A 256 9.35 20.87 22.01
CA ARG A 256 10.19 20.24 23.06
C ARG A 256 9.49 19.06 23.73
N PHE A 257 8.17 19.14 23.92
CA PHE A 257 7.40 18.05 24.50
C PHE A 257 7.13 16.95 23.48
N GLN A 258 6.88 17.30 22.22
CA GLN A 258 6.78 16.36 21.11
C GLN A 258 8.06 15.55 20.94
N LEU A 259 9.24 16.18 20.92
CA LEU A 259 10.53 15.47 20.87
C LEU A 259 10.73 14.48 22.03
N LYS A 260 10.15 14.76 23.21
CA LYS A 260 10.16 13.81 24.33
C LYS A 260 9.15 12.69 24.13
N ALA A 261 7.99 12.99 23.56
CA ALA A 261 6.99 12.01 23.21
C ALA A 261 7.55 11.01 22.20
N ASP A 262 8.19 11.49 21.13
CA ASP A 262 8.81 10.66 20.10
C ASP A 262 9.87 9.71 20.68
N LYS A 263 10.67 10.18 21.65
CA LYS A 263 11.63 9.33 22.37
C LYS A 263 10.95 8.22 23.17
N PHE A 264 9.77 8.48 23.71
CA PHE A 264 9.00 7.45 24.41
C PHE A 264 8.33 6.49 23.42
N THR A 265 7.79 6.98 22.30
CA THR A 265 7.25 6.15 21.23
C THR A 265 8.32 5.21 20.66
N ALA A 266 9.50 5.73 20.30
CA ALA A 266 10.62 4.91 19.83
C ALA A 266 11.04 3.85 20.86
N LYS A 267 10.99 4.18 22.15
CA LYS A 267 11.28 3.23 23.22
C LYS A 267 10.19 2.17 23.37
N HIS A 268 8.92 2.53 23.16
CA HIS A 268 7.84 1.56 23.09
C HIS A 268 8.06 0.58 21.93
N GLU A 269 8.41 1.07 20.74
CA GLU A 269 8.71 0.23 19.59
C GLU A 269 9.89 -0.73 19.85
N GLU A 270 10.91 -0.28 20.59
CA GLU A 270 12.06 -1.10 20.98
C GLU A 270 11.69 -2.18 22.02
N THR A 271 10.91 -1.83 23.04
CA THR A 271 10.71 -2.72 24.21
C THR A 271 9.36 -3.44 24.22
N GLY A 272 8.37 -2.97 23.46
CA GLY A 272 6.97 -3.41 23.51
C GLY A 272 6.27 -3.11 24.85
N ASP A 273 6.73 -2.13 25.64
CA ASP A 273 6.11 -1.79 26.93
C ASP A 273 5.14 -0.62 26.75
N ASP A 274 3.84 -0.88 26.91
CA ASP A 274 2.74 0.10 26.73
C ASP A 274 2.88 1.34 27.63
N LYS A 275 3.59 1.25 28.77
CA LYS A 275 3.82 2.41 29.65
C LYS A 275 4.60 3.53 28.97
N PHE A 276 5.35 3.22 27.92
CA PHE A 276 6.02 4.25 27.14
C PHE A 276 5.07 4.98 26.20
N LEU A 277 4.06 4.32 25.62
CA LEU A 277 2.99 5.01 24.88
C LEU A 277 2.20 5.96 25.79
N ASP A 278 1.80 5.49 26.98
CA ASP A 278 1.10 6.34 27.96
C ASP A 278 1.91 7.61 28.31
N LYS A 279 3.24 7.47 28.38
CA LYS A 279 4.15 8.61 28.62
C LYS A 279 4.28 9.50 27.41
N ALA A 280 4.31 8.95 26.20
CA ALA A 280 4.32 9.73 24.96
C ALA A 280 3.06 10.61 24.89
N ASP A 281 1.88 10.01 25.08
CA ASP A 281 0.59 10.72 25.14
C ASP A 281 0.56 11.82 26.20
N MET A 282 1.10 11.52 27.39
CA MET A 282 1.21 12.53 28.45
C MET A 282 2.12 13.70 28.05
N MET A 283 3.19 13.46 27.30
CA MET A 283 4.07 14.52 26.83
C MET A 283 3.39 15.34 25.73
N PHE A 284 2.69 14.72 24.78
CA PHE A 284 1.89 15.45 23.78
C PHE A 284 0.89 16.41 24.43
N ARG A 285 0.07 15.91 25.38
CA ARG A 285 -0.89 16.76 26.11
C ARG A 285 -0.22 17.89 26.88
N LYS A 286 0.98 17.65 27.43
CA LYS A 286 1.77 18.70 28.10
C LYS A 286 2.24 19.76 27.12
N GLY A 287 2.63 19.38 25.91
CA GLY A 287 2.96 20.30 24.81
C GLY A 287 1.77 21.22 24.50
N GLU A 288 0.62 20.65 24.20
CA GLU A 288 -0.61 21.40 23.91
C GLU A 288 -1.01 22.34 25.05
N MET A 289 -0.92 21.87 26.31
CA MET A 289 -1.21 22.72 27.48
C MET A 289 -0.25 23.91 27.58
N GLN A 290 1.04 23.73 27.27
CA GLN A 290 1.98 24.86 27.24
C GLN A 290 1.66 25.80 26.08
N LYS A 291 1.40 25.28 24.87
CA LYS A 291 1.01 26.10 23.71
C LYS A 291 -0.17 27.00 24.07
N ASN A 292 -1.26 26.41 24.57
CA ASN A 292 -2.47 27.13 24.97
C ASN A 292 -2.22 28.18 26.06
N LYS A 293 -1.31 27.92 27.01
CA LYS A 293 -0.93 28.89 28.04
C LYS A 293 -0.29 30.14 27.44
N PHE A 294 0.58 29.98 26.45
CA PHE A 294 1.21 31.12 25.75
C PHE A 294 0.22 31.82 24.82
N LEU A 295 -0.65 31.10 24.12
CA LEU A 295 -1.72 31.71 23.31
C LEU A 295 -2.65 32.58 24.17
N THR A 296 -3.05 32.09 25.35
CA THR A 296 -3.83 32.90 26.32
C THR A 296 -3.06 34.14 26.78
N LYS A 297 -1.72 34.07 26.85
CA LYS A 297 -0.89 35.22 27.21
C LYS A 297 -0.87 36.28 26.11
N ILE A 298 -0.95 35.88 24.83
CA ILE A 298 -1.06 36.79 23.69
C ILE A 298 -2.34 37.61 23.78
N ASP A 299 -3.47 36.96 24.10
CA ASP A 299 -4.75 37.64 24.30
C ASP A 299 -4.67 38.69 25.41
N ASN A 300 -3.92 38.41 26.48
CA ASN A 300 -3.73 39.35 27.57
C ASN A 300 -2.90 40.58 27.16
N PHE A 301 -1.92 40.43 26.26
CA PHE A 301 -1.14 41.57 25.76
C PHE A 301 -2.00 42.53 24.93
N SER A 302 -3.04 42.03 24.24
CA SER A 302 -3.98 42.88 23.49
C SER A 302 -4.84 43.76 24.39
N LEU A 303 -5.02 43.41 25.67
CA LEU A 303 -5.88 44.16 26.59
C LEU A 303 -5.20 45.40 27.16
N ASP A 304 -3.86 45.36 27.32
CA ASP A 304 -3.11 46.41 27.99
C ASP A 304 -2.90 47.65 27.10
N ASP A 305 -2.89 47.49 25.77
CA ASP A 305 -2.65 48.60 24.82
C ASP A 305 -3.90 49.46 24.57
N GLU A 306 -5.08 48.98 24.98
CA GLU A 306 -6.36 49.48 24.48
C GLU A 306 -7.29 49.95 25.63
N VAL A 307 -6.70 50.63 26.62
CA VAL A 307 -7.38 51.38 27.70
C VAL A 307 -8.21 52.58 27.15
N ILE A 308 -8.29 52.78 25.83
CA ILE A 308 -9.12 53.80 25.18
C ILE A 308 -9.98 53.21 24.05
N HIS A 309 -10.98 52.37 24.35
CA HIS A 309 -12.28 52.25 23.63
C HIS A 309 -13.03 50.97 24.05
N HIS A 310 -14.13 51.14 24.79
CA HIS A 310 -14.78 50.08 25.57
C HIS A 310 -15.99 49.37 24.91
N GLY A 311 -16.17 49.47 23.60
CA GLY A 311 -17.46 49.09 22.97
C GLY A 311 -17.55 47.76 22.21
N SER A 312 -16.44 47.22 21.71
CA SER A 312 -16.48 46.20 20.62
C SER A 312 -15.88 44.82 20.99
N LYS A 313 -15.18 44.72 22.13
CA LYS A 313 -14.21 43.64 22.38
C LYS A 313 -14.77 42.25 22.75
N THR A 314 -16.02 42.14 23.20
CA THR A 314 -16.52 40.88 23.80
C THR A 314 -16.91 39.81 22.77
N LYS A 315 -17.06 40.16 21.49
CA LYS A 315 -17.54 39.24 20.45
C LYS A 315 -16.41 38.44 19.77
N LEU A 316 -15.20 39.00 19.67
CA LEU A 316 -14.04 38.35 19.03
C LEU A 316 -13.41 37.27 19.93
N ILE A 317 -13.23 37.57 21.23
CA ILE A 317 -12.58 36.67 22.21
C ILE A 317 -13.36 35.36 22.41
N LYS A 318 -14.70 35.42 22.35
CA LYS A 318 -15.54 34.23 22.49
C LYS A 318 -15.53 33.36 21.23
N GLY A 319 -15.25 33.97 20.07
CA GLY A 319 -15.09 33.27 18.80
C GLY A 319 -13.76 32.52 18.73
N SER A 320 -12.65 33.17 19.08
CA SER A 320 -11.30 32.56 18.99
C SER A 320 -11.12 31.42 19.99
N ALA A 321 -11.47 31.60 21.27
CA ALA A 321 -11.33 30.53 22.26
C ALA A 321 -12.24 29.33 21.98
N GLN A 322 -13.44 29.57 21.44
CA GLN A 322 -14.35 28.51 21.03
C GLN A 322 -13.89 27.82 19.74
N ALA A 323 -13.29 28.55 18.79
CA ALA A 323 -12.68 28.00 17.59
C ALA A 323 -11.46 27.13 17.96
N SER A 324 -10.50 27.65 18.73
CA SER A 324 -9.33 26.90 19.18
C SER A 324 -9.69 25.67 20.00
N ALA A 325 -10.67 25.75 20.92
CA ALA A 325 -11.12 24.56 21.66
C ALA A 325 -11.81 23.53 20.75
N LYS A 326 -12.56 23.98 19.74
CA LYS A 326 -13.23 23.11 18.77
C LYS A 326 -12.23 22.49 17.81
N ASP A 327 -11.24 23.24 17.35
CA ASP A 327 -10.21 22.81 16.41
C ASP A 327 -9.21 21.90 17.11
N SER A 328 -8.77 22.18 18.34
CA SER A 328 -8.01 21.23 19.16
C SER A 328 -8.78 19.92 19.40
N ALA A 329 -10.09 19.97 19.68
CA ALA A 329 -10.88 18.75 19.82
C ALA A 329 -11.03 17.98 18.48
N LYS A 330 -11.05 18.70 17.35
CA LYS A 330 -11.18 18.11 16.01
C LYS A 330 -9.85 17.56 15.48
N SER A 331 -8.74 18.24 15.76
CA SER A 331 -7.38 17.80 15.38
C SER A 331 -6.91 16.66 16.28
N SER A 332 -7.20 16.67 17.58
CA SER A 332 -6.88 15.51 18.44
C SER A 332 -7.71 14.29 18.05
N SER A 333 -8.98 14.46 17.62
CA SER A 333 -9.82 13.33 17.20
C SER A 333 -9.50 12.84 15.79
N LYS A 334 -9.11 13.73 14.86
CA LYS A 334 -8.70 13.34 13.50
C LYS A 334 -7.26 12.87 13.41
N GLY A 335 -6.32 13.53 14.07
CA GLY A 335 -4.89 13.19 14.04
C GLY A 335 -4.63 11.85 14.72
N VAL A 336 -4.98 11.74 16.00
CA VAL A 336 -4.81 10.49 16.77
C VAL A 336 -5.68 9.37 16.21
N GLY A 337 -6.89 9.69 15.73
CA GLY A 337 -7.75 8.71 15.07
C GLY A 337 -7.18 8.20 13.75
N LYS A 338 -6.69 9.09 12.88
CA LYS A 338 -6.21 8.74 11.53
C LYS A 338 -4.81 8.15 11.55
N SER A 339 -3.89 8.63 12.39
CA SER A 339 -2.56 8.02 12.54
C SER A 339 -2.65 6.65 13.22
N ASN A 340 -3.37 6.52 14.34
CA ASN A 340 -3.51 5.21 15.00
C ASN A 340 -4.31 4.23 14.13
N ALA A 341 -5.30 4.68 13.38
CA ALA A 341 -6.01 3.82 12.43
C ALA A 341 -5.12 3.43 11.25
N LYS A 342 -4.33 4.36 10.69
CA LYS A 342 -3.42 4.08 9.57
C LYS A 342 -2.29 3.15 9.98
N ASP A 343 -1.67 3.38 11.13
CA ASP A 343 -0.58 2.55 11.65
C ASP A 343 -1.10 1.20 12.13
N SER A 344 -2.27 1.15 12.80
CA SER A 344 -2.93 -0.13 13.13
C SER A 344 -3.37 -0.89 11.89
N ALA A 345 -3.90 -0.21 10.86
CA ALA A 345 -4.29 -0.85 9.60
C ALA A 345 -3.07 -1.37 8.85
N LYS A 346 -1.98 -0.58 8.75
CA LYS A 346 -0.74 -0.98 8.09
C LYS A 346 -0.04 -2.13 8.83
N SER A 347 0.00 -2.07 10.16
CA SER A 347 0.51 -3.13 11.03
C SER A 347 -0.31 -4.42 10.89
N ASN A 348 -1.63 -4.33 11.02
CA ASN A 348 -2.52 -5.49 10.91
C ASN A 348 -2.54 -6.05 9.49
N ALA A 349 -2.54 -5.23 8.45
CA ALA A 349 -2.47 -5.68 7.07
C ALA A 349 -1.16 -6.43 6.81
N LYS A 350 -0.02 -5.88 7.25
CA LYS A 350 1.29 -6.54 7.08
C LYS A 350 1.39 -7.86 7.85
N VAL A 351 0.88 -7.91 9.08
CA VAL A 351 0.88 -9.14 9.90
C VAL A 351 -0.07 -10.18 9.33
N THR A 352 -1.31 -9.80 8.99
CA THR A 352 -2.34 -10.68 8.44
C THR A 352 -1.96 -11.18 7.05
N ALA A 353 -1.46 -10.32 6.15
CA ALA A 353 -0.99 -10.75 4.82
C ALA A 353 0.16 -11.75 4.95
N LYS A 354 1.14 -11.49 5.85
CA LYS A 354 2.26 -12.40 6.08
C LYS A 354 1.83 -13.72 6.73
N SER A 355 0.86 -13.71 7.66
CA SER A 355 0.35 -14.94 8.27
C SER A 355 -0.47 -15.76 7.27
N ASN A 356 -1.35 -15.11 6.51
CA ASN A 356 -2.20 -15.76 5.52
C ASN A 356 -1.36 -16.36 4.38
N ALA A 357 -0.41 -15.60 3.82
CA ALA A 357 0.50 -16.12 2.81
C ALA A 357 1.28 -17.36 3.30
N LYS A 358 1.72 -17.35 4.56
CA LYS A 358 2.43 -18.48 5.17
C LYS A 358 1.51 -19.69 5.40
N GLU A 359 0.27 -19.47 5.85
CA GLU A 359 -0.71 -20.56 6.04
C GLU A 359 -1.14 -21.17 4.71
N VAL A 360 -1.47 -20.34 3.72
CA VAL A 360 -1.85 -20.78 2.37
C VAL A 360 -0.73 -21.59 1.74
N ALA A 361 0.50 -21.06 1.74
CA ALA A 361 1.66 -21.79 1.20
C ALA A 361 1.91 -23.13 1.91
N LYS A 362 1.75 -23.17 3.24
CA LYS A 362 1.89 -24.40 4.03
C LYS A 362 0.77 -25.41 3.74
N SER A 363 -0.46 -24.94 3.57
CA SER A 363 -1.61 -25.79 3.25
C SER A 363 -1.48 -26.40 1.86
N ASN A 364 -1.09 -25.60 0.85
CA ASN A 364 -0.88 -26.03 -0.52
C ASN A 364 0.27 -27.04 -0.60
N ALA A 365 1.42 -26.74 0.01
CA ALA A 365 2.55 -27.67 0.06
C ALA A 365 2.16 -29.02 0.68
N LYS A 366 1.33 -28.99 1.74
CA LYS A 366 0.85 -30.21 2.41
C LYS A 366 -0.14 -31.00 1.55
N SER A 367 -1.02 -30.31 0.83
CA SER A 367 -1.99 -30.94 -0.07
C SER A 367 -1.29 -31.63 -1.24
N VAL A 368 -0.40 -30.92 -1.93
CA VAL A 368 0.40 -31.44 -3.05
C VAL A 368 1.26 -32.63 -2.62
N ALA A 369 1.91 -32.56 -1.45
CA ALA A 369 2.69 -33.68 -0.92
C ALA A 369 1.82 -34.91 -0.61
N LYS A 370 0.60 -34.72 -0.10
CA LYS A 370 -0.33 -35.80 0.21
C LYS A 370 -0.87 -36.46 -1.06
N GLU A 371 -1.15 -35.69 -2.11
CA GLU A 371 -1.56 -36.23 -3.40
C GLU A 371 -0.44 -37.01 -4.08
N LYS A 372 0.79 -36.47 -4.17
CA LYS A 372 1.93 -37.21 -4.72
C LYS A 372 2.19 -38.53 -3.97
N ALA A 373 2.04 -38.53 -2.65
CA ALA A 373 2.18 -39.75 -1.85
C ALA A 373 1.08 -40.79 -2.19
N LYS A 374 -0.17 -40.35 -2.37
CA LYS A 374 -1.27 -41.23 -2.79
C LYS A 374 -1.07 -41.77 -4.20
N ALA A 375 -0.67 -40.94 -5.16
CA ALA A 375 -0.40 -41.36 -6.53
C ALA A 375 0.68 -42.45 -6.57
N ASN A 376 1.83 -42.21 -5.92
CA ASN A 376 2.92 -43.19 -5.82
C ASN A 376 2.49 -44.51 -5.16
N SER A 377 1.58 -44.45 -4.19
CA SER A 377 1.06 -45.66 -3.54
C SER A 377 0.14 -46.47 -4.46
N ARG A 378 -0.68 -45.81 -5.29
CA ARG A 378 -1.54 -46.49 -6.28
C ARG A 378 -0.71 -47.15 -7.37
N ASP A 379 0.32 -46.48 -7.88
CA ASP A 379 1.19 -47.03 -8.92
C ASP A 379 1.96 -48.26 -8.44
N LYS A 380 2.45 -48.25 -7.19
CA LYS A 380 3.07 -49.43 -6.59
C LYS A 380 2.12 -50.63 -6.51
N ILE A 381 0.87 -50.40 -6.12
CA ILE A 381 -0.16 -51.45 -6.02
C ILE A 381 -0.47 -52.02 -7.40
N LYS A 382 -0.65 -51.17 -8.42
CA LYS A 382 -0.85 -51.61 -9.80
C LYS A 382 0.34 -52.42 -10.34
N SER A 383 1.57 -51.98 -10.09
CA SER A 383 2.77 -52.71 -10.58
C SER A 383 2.97 -54.07 -9.90
N ASN A 384 2.49 -54.25 -8.67
CA ASN A 384 2.55 -55.53 -7.97
C ASN A 384 1.46 -56.51 -8.41
N ASN A 385 0.26 -56.03 -8.72
CA ASN A 385 -0.81 -56.90 -9.23
C ASN A 385 -0.50 -57.40 -10.65
N GLY A 386 0.11 -56.58 -11.50
CA GLY A 386 0.48 -56.98 -12.87
C GLY A 386 1.66 -57.96 -12.97
N ARG A 387 2.35 -58.29 -11.87
CA ARG A 387 3.41 -59.33 -11.84
C ARG A 387 2.95 -60.70 -11.34
N ASN A 388 1.73 -60.78 -10.79
CA ASN A 388 1.16 -62.02 -10.25
C ASN A 388 0.09 -62.65 -11.16
N SER A 389 -0.20 -62.02 -12.29
CA SER A 389 -0.95 -62.55 -13.44
C SER A 389 0.04 -62.95 -14.52
#